data_AF-A0A1G8G3H0-F1
#
_entry.id   AF-A0A1G8G3H0-F1
#
_cell.length_a   1.000
_cell.length_b   1.000
_cell.length_c   1.000
_cell.angle_alpha   90.00
_cell.angle_beta   90.00
_cell.angle_gamma   90.00
#
_symmetry.space_group_name_H-M   'P 1'
#
loop_
_entity.id
_entity.type
_entity.pdbx_description
1 polymer ?
#
loop_
_entity_poly.entity_id
_entity_poly.type
_entity_poly.pdbx_seq_one_letter_code
_entity_poly.pdbx_strand_id
1 'polypeptide(L)'
;MDLLEDSRQQKVSWESLLKTGKDKISIEHIYPQTETDEWAATFEDFSELAKKHCSGSLGNLLLLSASINSSLQNDSFSSKKKPKYDKAGNKLRNGYSDGSHSEIEVSKSKTWDANHIRTRGLKLLDFMEKRWDIKFSSMKAKRKLLFLDDEKEGGG
;
A
#
# COMPACT_ATOMS: atom_id res chain seq x y z
N MET A 1 22.94 -15.18 2.96
CA MET A 1 21.81 -15.73 3.71
C MET A 1 20.59 -15.41 2.89
N ASP A 2 20.10 -16.38 2.14
CA ASP A 2 19.00 -16.18 1.21
C ASP A 2 17.71 -16.05 2.02
N LEU A 3 16.99 -14.94 1.85
CA LEU A 3 15.71 -14.66 2.53
C LEU A 3 14.57 -15.59 2.05
N LEU A 4 14.90 -16.68 1.35
CA LEU A 4 14.01 -17.44 0.48
C LEU A 4 13.53 -18.78 1.07
N GLU A 5 14.11 -19.28 2.15
CA GLU A 5 13.76 -20.64 2.60
C GLU A 5 12.51 -20.71 3.50
N ASP A 6 12.04 -19.59 4.06
CA ASP A 6 10.97 -19.63 5.08
C ASP A 6 9.73 -18.78 4.74
N SER A 7 9.60 -18.32 3.49
CA SER A 7 8.42 -17.57 3.06
C SER A 7 7.24 -18.53 2.86
N ARG A 8 6.43 -18.69 3.92
CA ARG A 8 5.18 -19.49 3.98
C ARG A 8 4.07 -19.02 3.04
N GLN A 9 4.34 -18.10 2.10
CA GLN A 9 3.32 -17.54 1.22
C GLN A 9 3.64 -17.76 -0.26
N GLN A 10 2.71 -18.43 -0.93
CA GLN A 10 2.73 -18.67 -2.36
C GLN A 10 2.79 -17.33 -3.12
N LYS A 11 3.72 -17.21 -4.07
CA LYS A 11 3.77 -16.06 -4.97
C LYS A 11 2.45 -15.94 -5.72
N VAL A 12 1.93 -14.71 -5.85
CA VAL A 12 0.72 -14.44 -6.62
C VAL A 12 0.92 -14.91 -8.06
N SER A 13 0.06 -15.79 -8.51
CA SER A 13 0.03 -16.29 -9.89
C SER A 13 -1.18 -15.72 -10.64
N TRP A 14 -1.21 -15.89 -11.96
CA TRP A 14 -2.36 -15.47 -12.77
C TRP A 14 -3.66 -16.12 -12.30
N GLU A 15 -3.61 -17.41 -11.94
CA GLU A 15 -4.75 -18.17 -11.40
C GLU A 15 -5.24 -17.59 -10.07
N SER A 16 -4.33 -17.00 -9.29
CA SER A 16 -4.69 -16.33 -8.04
C SER A 16 -5.58 -15.10 -8.28
N LEU A 17 -5.42 -14.42 -9.42
CA LEU A 17 -6.27 -13.29 -9.83
C LEU A 17 -7.64 -13.74 -10.36
N LEU A 18 -7.76 -14.99 -10.78
CA LEU A 18 -9.02 -15.59 -11.27
C LEU A 18 -9.91 -16.13 -10.15
N LYS A 19 -9.43 -16.14 -8.89
CA LYS A 19 -10.22 -16.56 -7.72
C LYS A 19 -11.45 -15.67 -7.53
N THR A 20 -12.57 -16.27 -7.13
CA THR A 20 -13.84 -15.59 -6.86
C THR A 20 -14.16 -15.57 -5.36
N GLY A 21 -15.13 -14.74 -4.95
CA GLY A 21 -15.56 -14.67 -3.54
C GLY A 21 -14.51 -14.08 -2.60
N LYS A 22 -14.38 -14.65 -1.39
CA LYS A 22 -13.54 -14.12 -0.30
C LYS A 22 -12.02 -14.19 -0.58
N ASP A 23 -11.61 -15.09 -1.48
CA ASP A 23 -10.22 -15.30 -1.88
C ASP A 23 -9.82 -14.49 -3.12
N LYS A 24 -10.76 -13.74 -3.71
CA LYS A 24 -10.49 -12.83 -4.81
C LYS A 24 -9.43 -11.81 -4.39
N ILE A 25 -8.42 -11.60 -5.21
CA ILE A 25 -7.43 -10.54 -4.99
C ILE A 25 -8.09 -9.18 -5.29
N SER A 26 -7.81 -8.22 -4.41
CA SER A 26 -8.31 -6.86 -4.41
C SER A 26 -7.16 -5.88 -4.22
N ILE A 27 -7.40 -4.61 -4.54
CA ILE A 27 -6.45 -3.53 -4.30
C ILE A 27 -6.81 -2.87 -2.97
N GLU A 28 -5.87 -2.88 -2.03
CA GLU A 28 -5.95 -2.13 -0.79
C GLU A 28 -5.26 -0.77 -0.95
N HIS A 29 -5.88 0.25 -0.37
CA HIS A 29 -5.33 1.59 -0.26
C HIS A 29 -4.84 1.79 1.17
N ILE A 30 -3.53 1.92 1.37
CA ILE A 30 -2.97 2.06 2.73
C ILE A 30 -3.49 3.35 3.36
N TYR A 31 -3.25 4.49 2.70
CA TYR A 31 -4.00 5.72 2.90
C TYR A 31 -5.35 5.59 2.16
N PRO A 32 -6.50 5.62 2.87
CA PRO A 32 -7.79 5.24 2.31
C PRO A 32 -8.34 6.29 1.33
N GLN A 33 -9.33 5.88 0.52
CA GLN A 33 -10.05 6.80 -0.38
C GLN A 33 -11.01 7.74 0.38
N THR A 34 -11.47 7.32 1.55
CA THR A 34 -12.28 8.13 2.47
C THR A 34 -11.52 8.22 3.79
N GLU A 35 -11.07 9.42 4.14
CA GLU A 35 -10.28 9.66 5.34
C GLU A 35 -11.09 9.42 6.61
N THR A 36 -10.41 8.91 7.63
CA THR A 36 -10.82 9.10 9.04
C THR A 36 -10.08 10.31 9.59
N ASP A 37 -10.50 10.80 10.77
CA ASP A 37 -9.86 11.96 11.41
C ASP A 37 -8.34 11.80 11.57
N GLU A 38 -7.85 10.61 11.91
CA GLU A 38 -6.40 10.32 12.04
C GLU A 38 -5.66 10.43 10.71
N TRP A 39 -6.28 10.01 9.60
CA TRP A 39 -5.69 10.15 8.27
C TRP A 39 -5.74 11.61 7.79
N ALA A 40 -6.86 12.30 8.05
CA ALA A 40 -7.01 13.72 7.71
C ALA A 40 -5.92 14.57 8.39
N ALA A 41 -5.58 14.28 9.65
CA ALA A 41 -4.49 14.96 10.37
C ALA A 41 -3.11 14.71 9.74
N THR A 42 -2.88 13.54 9.14
CA THR A 42 -1.58 13.21 8.50
C THR A 42 -1.40 13.96 7.17
N PHE A 43 -2.50 14.36 6.52
CA PHE A 43 -2.52 15.03 5.22
C PHE A 43 -3.23 16.39 5.30
N GLU A 44 -3.21 17.06 6.47
CA GLU A 44 -3.98 18.28 6.72
C GLU A 44 -3.58 19.44 5.80
N ASP A 45 -2.28 19.55 5.48
CA ASP A 45 -1.71 20.58 4.61
C ASP A 45 -1.89 20.28 3.11
N PHE A 46 -2.51 19.16 2.74
CA PHE A 46 -2.66 18.74 1.35
C PHE A 46 -4.00 19.21 0.78
N SER A 47 -3.96 19.76 -0.44
CA SER A 47 -5.19 20.03 -1.20
C SER A 47 -5.96 18.74 -1.50
N GLU A 48 -7.27 18.84 -1.71
CA GLU A 48 -8.11 17.69 -2.07
C GLU A 48 -7.62 16.94 -3.32
N LEU A 49 -7.01 17.67 -4.27
CA LEU A 49 -6.38 17.06 -5.44
C LEU A 49 -5.12 16.29 -5.06
N ALA A 50 -4.25 16.87 -4.23
CA ALA A 50 -3.03 16.23 -3.77
C ALA A 50 -3.32 14.98 -2.91
N LYS A 51 -4.38 15.00 -2.09
CA LYS A 51 -4.89 13.84 -1.36
C LYS A 51 -5.33 12.73 -2.31
N LYS A 52 -6.13 13.05 -3.34
CA LYS A 52 -6.53 12.07 -4.37
C LYS A 52 -5.34 11.47 -5.10
N HIS A 53 -4.34 12.29 -5.44
CA HIS A 53 -3.10 11.83 -6.05
C HIS A 53 -2.33 10.86 -5.13
N CYS A 54 -2.19 11.19 -3.84
CA CYS A 54 -1.57 10.30 -2.86
C CYS A 54 -2.32 8.97 -2.74
N SER A 55 -3.66 9.02 -2.64
CA SER A 55 -4.50 7.83 -2.54
C SER A 55 -4.35 6.91 -3.75
N GLY A 56 -4.34 7.48 -4.96
CA GLY A 56 -4.23 6.74 -6.22
C GLY A 56 -2.81 6.39 -6.66
N SER A 57 -1.78 6.84 -5.95
CA SER A 57 -0.38 6.59 -6.34
C SER A 57 0.01 5.13 -6.12
N LEU A 58 0.80 4.55 -7.03
CA LEU A 58 1.25 3.15 -6.96
C LEU A 58 1.91 2.81 -5.61
N GLY A 59 2.64 3.77 -5.03
CA GLY A 59 3.29 3.60 -3.74
C GLY A 59 2.32 3.38 -2.59
N ASN A 60 1.05 3.75 -2.72
CA ASN A 60 0.00 3.59 -1.72
C ASN A 60 -0.77 2.26 -1.83
N LEU A 61 -0.53 1.48 -2.88
CA LEU A 61 -1.34 0.30 -3.21
C LEU A 61 -0.69 -1.02 -2.76
N LEU A 62 -1.54 -1.92 -2.27
CA LEU A 62 -1.22 -3.31 -1.94
C LEU A 62 -2.20 -4.28 -2.62
N LEU A 63 -1.72 -5.50 -2.93
CA LEU A 63 -2.59 -6.59 -3.37
C LEU A 63 -2.94 -7.46 -2.17
N LEU A 64 -4.22 -7.51 -1.81
CA LEU A 64 -4.75 -8.29 -0.69
C LEU A 64 -5.92 -9.17 -1.14
N SER A 65 -6.17 -10.28 -0.46
CA SER A 65 -7.47 -10.96 -0.59
C SER A 65 -8.62 -10.02 -0.17
N ALA A 66 -9.76 -10.11 -0.84
CA ALA A 66 -10.93 -9.28 -0.59
C ALA A 66 -11.44 -9.40 0.86
N SER A 67 -11.31 -10.58 1.47
CA SER A 67 -11.65 -10.80 2.88
C SER A 67 -10.77 -9.98 3.84
N ILE A 68 -9.45 -10.00 3.66
CA ILE A 68 -8.51 -9.17 4.45
C ILE A 68 -8.77 -7.69 4.18
N ASN A 69 -8.92 -7.28 2.92
CA ASN A 69 -9.19 -5.89 2.56
C ASN A 69 -10.47 -5.36 3.23
N SER A 70 -11.58 -6.09 3.10
CA SER A 70 -12.86 -5.74 3.75
C SER A 70 -12.76 -5.67 5.28
N SER A 71 -11.81 -6.41 5.88
CA SER A 71 -11.60 -6.43 7.33
C SER A 71 -10.71 -5.27 7.83
N LEU A 72 -9.85 -4.70 6.97
CA LEU A 72 -8.96 -3.58 7.30
C LEU A 72 -9.74 -2.27 7.48
N GLN A 73 -10.82 -2.10 6.71
CA GLN A 73 -11.61 -0.86 6.67
C GLN A 73 -10.73 0.38 6.50
N ASN A 74 -11.17 1.53 7.04
CA ASN A 74 -10.38 2.76 7.10
C ASN A 74 -9.62 2.87 8.44
N ASP A 75 -9.28 1.74 9.06
CA ASP A 75 -8.49 1.74 10.30
C ASP A 75 -7.19 2.53 10.12
N SER A 76 -6.66 3.02 11.22
CA SER A 76 -5.38 3.73 11.21
C SER A 76 -4.23 2.84 10.76
N PHE A 77 -3.18 3.45 10.21
CA PHE A 77 -2.00 2.70 9.78
C PHE A 77 -1.44 1.82 10.90
N SER A 78 -1.37 2.34 12.11
CA SER A 78 -0.88 1.60 13.29
C SER A 78 -1.70 0.34 13.57
N SER A 79 -3.02 0.40 13.37
CA SER A 79 -3.96 -0.71 13.53
C SER A 79 -3.88 -1.71 12.36
N LYS A 80 -3.76 -1.21 11.13
CA LYS A 80 -3.65 -2.05 9.92
C LYS A 80 -2.38 -2.92 9.90
N LYS A 81 -1.29 -2.43 10.52
CA LYS A 81 -0.03 -3.18 10.63
C LYS A 81 -0.13 -4.46 11.44
N LYS A 82 -0.93 -4.46 12.51
CA LYS A 82 -0.95 -5.53 13.51
C LYS A 82 -2.13 -6.47 13.28
N PRO A 83 -1.99 -7.75 13.64
CA PRO A 83 -3.11 -8.67 13.61
C PRO A 83 -4.10 -8.31 14.73
N LYS A 84 -5.39 -8.53 14.48
CA LYS A 84 -6.45 -8.27 15.47
C LYS A 84 -6.80 -9.57 16.16
N TYR A 85 -6.92 -9.53 17.48
CA TYR A 85 -7.29 -10.67 18.32
C TYR A 85 -8.55 -10.34 19.12
N ASP A 86 -9.35 -11.35 19.43
CA ASP A 86 -10.47 -11.22 20.37
C ASP A 86 -9.99 -11.26 21.83
N LYS A 87 -10.93 -11.12 22.78
CA LYS A 87 -10.63 -11.17 24.22
C LYS A 87 -10.11 -12.53 24.70
N ALA A 88 -10.38 -13.60 23.95
CA ALA A 88 -9.94 -14.95 24.24
C ALA A 88 -8.57 -15.28 23.60
N GLY A 89 -7.98 -14.34 22.86
CA GLY A 89 -6.71 -14.52 22.17
C GLY A 89 -6.81 -15.19 20.80
N ASN A 90 -8.02 -15.41 20.27
CA ASN A 90 -8.18 -15.94 18.92
C ASN A 90 -7.93 -14.85 17.89
N LYS A 91 -7.21 -15.18 16.83
CA LYS A 91 -6.92 -14.25 15.75
C LYS A 91 -8.19 -13.98 14.93
N LEU A 92 -8.67 -12.75 14.99
CA LEU A 92 -9.80 -12.27 14.19
C LEU A 92 -9.38 -11.90 12.77
N ARG A 93 -8.15 -11.42 12.61
CA ARG A 93 -7.71 -10.76 11.38
C ARG A 93 -6.20 -10.73 11.22
N ASN A 94 -5.70 -10.89 10.00
CA ASN A 94 -4.31 -10.60 9.66
C ASN A 94 -4.08 -9.09 9.58
N GLY A 95 -2.91 -8.63 10.02
CA GLY A 95 -2.38 -7.31 9.68
C GLY A 95 -1.33 -7.43 8.59
N TYR A 96 -0.80 -6.30 8.12
CA TYR A 96 0.25 -6.29 7.09
C TYR A 96 1.51 -7.09 7.49
N SER A 97 1.79 -7.18 8.80
CA SER A 97 2.94 -7.95 9.33
C SER A 97 2.83 -9.47 9.12
N ASP A 98 1.65 -9.98 8.81
CA ASP A 98 1.40 -11.41 8.55
C ASP A 98 1.09 -11.69 7.07
N GLY A 99 1.27 -10.68 6.21
CA GLY A 99 0.94 -10.71 4.80
C GLY A 99 2.11 -11.07 3.89
N SER A 100 1.97 -10.70 2.62
CA SER A 100 3.00 -10.83 1.58
C SER A 100 4.25 -10.02 1.88
N HIS A 101 5.33 -10.27 1.14
CA HIS A 101 6.56 -9.48 1.24
C HIS A 101 6.32 -7.97 1.13
N SER A 102 5.37 -7.57 0.27
CA SER A 102 4.99 -6.16 0.09
C SER A 102 4.28 -5.61 1.32
N GLU A 103 3.36 -6.37 1.92
CA GLU A 103 2.68 -6.01 3.16
C GLU A 103 3.66 -5.95 4.34
N ILE A 104 4.53 -6.95 4.47
CA ILE A 104 5.55 -7.01 5.52
C ILE A 104 6.50 -5.83 5.40
N GLU A 105 6.94 -5.46 4.19
CA GLU A 105 7.76 -4.26 3.97
C GLU A 105 7.06 -2.99 4.45
N VAL A 106 5.79 -2.80 4.07
CA VAL A 106 4.96 -1.66 4.52
C VAL A 106 4.83 -1.66 6.05
N SER A 107 4.62 -2.82 6.66
CA SER A 107 4.41 -2.96 8.10
C SER A 107 5.61 -2.51 8.96
N LYS A 108 6.82 -2.48 8.38
CA LYS A 108 8.04 -2.03 9.05
C LYS A 108 8.11 -0.51 9.19
N SER A 109 7.34 0.23 8.41
CA SER A 109 7.27 1.69 8.54
C SER A 109 6.57 2.10 9.84
N LYS A 110 7.09 3.13 10.48
CA LYS A 110 6.48 3.67 11.71
C LYS A 110 5.18 4.41 11.38
N THR A 111 5.24 5.29 10.40
CA THR A 111 4.14 6.11 9.88
C THR A 111 3.89 5.78 8.41
N TRP A 112 2.82 6.35 7.86
CA TRP A 112 2.53 6.29 6.44
C TRP A 112 2.06 7.67 5.99
N ASP A 113 2.92 8.38 5.26
CA ASP A 113 2.70 9.75 4.80
C ASP A 113 3.01 9.86 3.30
N ALA A 114 2.87 11.05 2.73
CA ALA A 114 3.18 11.31 1.32
C ALA A 114 4.62 10.92 0.93
N ASN A 115 5.60 11.11 1.83
CA ASN A 115 7.00 10.73 1.56
C ASN A 115 7.17 9.21 1.44
N HIS A 116 6.46 8.43 2.26
CA HIS A 116 6.46 6.97 2.18
C HIS A 116 5.79 6.50 0.89
N ILE A 117 4.65 7.09 0.52
CA ILE A 117 3.96 6.81 -0.75
C ILE A 117 4.92 7.09 -1.92
N ARG A 118 5.56 8.25 -1.93
CA ARG A 118 6.51 8.64 -2.98
C ARG A 118 7.70 7.70 -3.08
N THR A 119 8.39 7.48 -1.98
CA THR A 119 9.59 6.64 -1.93
C THR A 119 9.29 5.22 -2.37
N ARG A 120 8.19 4.64 -1.86
CA ARG A 120 7.77 3.29 -2.25
C ARG A 120 7.36 3.24 -3.72
N GLY A 121 6.61 4.23 -4.22
CA GLY A 121 6.20 4.30 -5.61
C GLY A 121 7.39 4.30 -6.57
N LEU A 122 8.40 5.12 -6.30
CA LEU A 122 9.63 5.16 -7.10
C LEU A 122 10.39 3.83 -7.05
N LYS A 123 10.51 3.22 -5.86
CA LYS A 123 11.14 1.91 -5.70
C LYS A 123 10.42 0.81 -6.51
N LEU A 124 9.09 0.85 -6.57
CA LEU A 124 8.30 -0.08 -7.38
C LEU A 124 8.51 0.14 -8.88
N LEU A 125 8.56 1.39 -9.34
CA LEU A 125 8.87 1.69 -10.75
C LEU A 125 10.29 1.24 -11.13
N ASP A 126 11.28 1.43 -10.27
CA ASP A 126 12.65 0.94 -10.48
C ASP A 126 12.70 -0.59 -10.53
N PHE A 127 11.90 -1.27 -9.72
CA PHE A 127 11.76 -2.71 -9.77
C PHE A 127 11.12 -3.17 -11.10
N MET A 128 10.08 -2.47 -11.57
CA MET A 128 9.40 -2.77 -12.84
C MET A 128 10.35 -2.59 -14.04
N GLU A 129 11.14 -1.51 -14.07
CA GLU A 129 12.16 -1.28 -15.10
C GLU A 129 13.12 -2.48 -15.20
N LYS A 130 13.69 -2.90 -14.07
CA LYS A 130 14.62 -4.03 -14.03
C LYS A 130 13.96 -5.36 -14.36
N ARG A 131 12.74 -5.59 -13.87
CA ARG A 131 12.06 -6.89 -13.98
C ARG A 131 11.51 -7.16 -15.37
N TRP A 132 11.10 -6.11 -16.09
CA TRP A 132 10.49 -6.21 -17.41
C TRP A 132 11.35 -5.64 -18.54
N ASP A 133 12.57 -5.20 -18.22
CA ASP A 133 13.50 -4.58 -19.18
C ASP A 133 12.86 -3.40 -19.93
N ILE A 134 12.19 -2.53 -19.17
CA ILE A 134 11.61 -1.28 -19.66
C ILE A 134 12.35 -0.09 -19.06
N LYS A 135 12.23 1.08 -19.69
CA LYS A 135 12.85 2.31 -19.20
C LYS A 135 11.90 3.49 -19.31
N PHE A 136 11.69 4.19 -18.19
CA PHE A 136 11.00 5.47 -18.20
C PHE A 136 11.94 6.56 -18.73
N SER A 137 11.37 7.55 -19.44
CA SER A 137 12.15 8.58 -20.12
C SER A 137 12.93 9.50 -19.17
N SER A 138 12.46 9.69 -17.93
CA SER A 138 13.11 10.52 -16.92
C SER A 138 12.52 10.30 -15.53
N MET A 139 13.21 10.82 -14.49
CA MET A 139 12.64 10.91 -13.14
C MET A 139 11.36 11.76 -13.09
N LYS A 140 11.23 12.78 -13.97
CA LYS A 140 10.01 13.57 -14.08
C LYS A 140 8.85 12.72 -14.59
N ALA A 141 9.09 11.85 -15.57
CA ALA A 141 8.07 10.93 -16.08
C ALA A 141 7.62 9.93 -15.01
N LYS A 142 8.55 9.38 -14.21
CA LYS A 142 8.21 8.52 -13.06
C LYS A 142 7.34 9.25 -12.05
N ARG A 143 7.70 10.48 -11.65
CA ARG A 143 6.90 11.28 -10.70
C ARG A 143 5.51 11.59 -11.25
N LYS A 144 5.40 11.96 -12.52
CA LYS A 144 4.11 12.21 -13.18
C LYS A 144 3.23 10.95 -13.20
N LEU A 145 3.80 9.77 -13.48
CA LEU A 145 3.06 8.50 -13.41
C LEU A 145 2.54 8.19 -12.00
N LEU A 146 3.25 8.64 -10.98
CA LEU A 146 2.87 8.48 -9.58
C LEU A 146 1.94 9.60 -9.07
N PHE A 147 1.59 10.58 -9.92
CA PHE A 147 0.85 11.80 -9.56
C PHE A 147 1.57 12.71 -8.53
N LEU A 148 2.91 12.72 -8.55
CA LEU A 148 3.77 13.41 -7.59
C LEU A 148 4.60 14.53 -8.24
N ASP A 149 4.11 15.10 -9.35
CA ASP A 149 4.74 16.21 -10.04
C ASP A 149 4.58 17.54 -9.29
N ASP A 150 3.46 17.74 -8.58
CA ASP A 150 3.06 19.03 -8.01
C ASP A 150 2.71 18.96 -6.51
N GLU A 151 3.56 18.32 -5.69
CA GLU A 151 3.34 18.15 -4.22
C GLU A 151 3.33 19.47 -3.40
N LYS A 152 3.37 20.64 -4.06
CA LYS A 152 3.22 21.97 -3.43
C LYS A 152 2.44 22.93 -4.33
N GLU A 153 1.17 22.65 -4.60
CA GLU A 153 0.21 23.71 -4.98
C GLU A 153 -0.89 23.81 -3.93
N GLY A 154 -0.63 24.68 -2.95
CA GLY A 154 -1.49 24.95 -1.80
C GLY A 154 -0.87 26.06 -0.95
N GLY A 155 -0.64 27.22 -1.56
CA GLY A 155 -0.02 28.38 -0.93
C GLY A 155 0.01 29.57 -1.88
N GLY A 156 -1.19 30.05 -2.22
CA GLY A 156 -1.44 31.33 -2.87
C GLY A 156 -2.57 32.03 -2.13
#